data_AF-A0A915Y160-F1
#
_entry.id   AF-A0A915Y160-F1
#
_cell.length_a   1.000
_cell.length_b   1.000
_cell.length_c   1.000
_cell.angle_alpha   90.00
_cell.angle_beta   90.00
_cell.angle_gamma   90.00
#
_symmetry.space_group_name_H-M   'P 1'
#
loop_
_entity.id
_entity.type
_entity.pdbx_description
1 polymer ?
#
loop_
_entity_poly.entity_id
_entity_poly.type
_entity_poly.pdbx_seq_one_letter_code
_entity_poly.pdbx_strand_id
1 'polypeptide(L)'
;MTLAPRVSLVIYNPILESEGGRLNRVLGWNDPDQLCAQYIADVQEASHGYVRYQIVERIELDEYPVKQDGFRYDDATYLRAWRTRAGFHQPDTADYPAILQRCDFVRKLEAGLVDELWIMAFPYAGLYESCMGGRGAIWCNGPVIPGTSQVSRRFVVMGFNYERGVGEMLEDLGHRAESIMEHVFSDVPDEVGDLGLGSRESGVGRSWWDRLLGAIGLRQFAVENRQPPTVDLSGNLWKQFTRYDRAHPGMAACGNVHFAPSSEADYDWGNRRPVWSNADDWLNYPNFTGQAREMTCADWGHGDIRQHHLWWMKRFPHVAGTTPTGKLNNWWRYIVGLEF
;
A
#
# COMPACT_ATOMS: atom_id res chain seq x y z
N MET A 1 14.39 19.06 0.25
CA MET A 1 14.80 18.19 1.38
C MET A 1 14.30 16.79 1.09
N THR A 2 15.12 15.76 1.30
CA THR A 2 14.72 14.34 1.27
C THR A 2 14.01 13.97 2.58
N LEU A 3 13.14 12.98 2.56
CA LEU A 3 12.53 12.39 3.76
C LEU A 3 13.46 11.32 4.32
N ALA A 4 13.71 11.35 5.63
CA ALA A 4 14.46 10.32 6.33
C ALA A 4 13.71 9.84 7.57
N PRO A 5 12.58 9.10 7.41
CA PRO A 5 11.76 8.68 8.53
C PRO A 5 12.52 7.70 9.43
N ARG A 6 12.41 7.91 10.74
CA ARG A 6 13.05 7.06 11.75
C ARG A 6 12.06 6.01 12.23
N VAL A 7 12.41 4.76 12.06
CA VAL A 7 11.55 3.60 12.31
C VAL A 7 11.94 2.97 13.65
N SER A 8 10.94 2.76 14.49
CA SER A 8 10.99 1.76 15.57
C SER A 8 10.57 0.42 14.97
N LEU A 9 11.49 -0.52 14.82
CA LEU A 9 11.20 -1.87 14.36
C LEU A 9 10.92 -2.79 15.55
N VAL A 10 9.73 -3.36 15.60
CA VAL A 10 9.31 -4.36 16.58
C VAL A 10 9.10 -5.70 15.87
N ILE A 11 9.70 -6.76 16.40
CA ILE A 11 9.64 -8.09 15.81
C ILE A 11 9.04 -9.05 16.84
N TYR A 12 7.84 -9.56 16.60
CA TYR A 12 7.25 -10.65 17.39
C TYR A 12 7.75 -11.98 16.85
N ASN A 13 8.80 -12.55 17.46
CA ASN A 13 9.44 -13.78 17.01
C ASN A 13 9.69 -14.70 18.23
N PRO A 14 8.66 -15.37 18.77
CA PRO A 14 8.77 -16.15 19.99
C PRO A 14 9.79 -17.30 19.85
N ILE A 15 10.45 -17.66 20.95
CA ILE A 15 11.25 -18.88 21.08
C ILE A 15 10.29 -20.04 21.30
N LEU A 16 10.35 -21.03 20.43
CA LEU A 16 9.60 -22.26 20.61
C LEU A 16 10.42 -23.21 21.50
N GLU A 17 10.18 -23.24 22.82
CA GLU A 17 11.03 -24.03 23.72
C GLU A 17 11.01 -25.52 23.38
N SER A 18 9.86 -26.01 22.93
CA SER A 18 9.67 -27.41 22.50
C SER A 18 10.42 -27.79 21.22
N GLU A 19 10.83 -26.81 20.40
CA GLU A 19 11.49 -27.02 19.11
C GLU A 19 12.94 -26.46 19.09
N GLY A 20 13.37 -25.81 20.19
CA GLY A 20 14.74 -25.37 20.39
C GLY A 20 15.17 -24.16 19.55
N GLY A 21 14.24 -23.34 19.07
CA GLY A 21 14.56 -22.20 18.20
C GLY A 21 13.46 -21.15 18.06
N ARG A 22 13.81 -20.00 17.48
CA ARG A 22 12.87 -18.93 17.15
C ARG A 22 11.85 -19.40 16.11
N LEU A 23 10.61 -18.94 16.24
CA LEU A 23 9.47 -19.32 15.41
C LEU A 23 9.77 -19.25 13.91
N ASN A 24 10.36 -18.14 13.44
CA ASN A 24 10.68 -17.97 12.03
C ASN A 24 11.65 -19.05 11.50
N ARG A 25 12.68 -19.41 12.29
CA ARG A 25 13.65 -20.44 11.90
C ARG A 25 13.04 -21.82 11.93
N VAL A 26 12.26 -22.14 12.96
CA VAL A 26 11.60 -23.45 13.12
C VAL A 26 10.62 -23.71 11.97
N LEU A 27 9.89 -22.68 11.52
CA LEU A 27 8.91 -22.80 10.45
C LEU A 27 9.46 -22.47 9.05
N GLY A 28 10.75 -22.19 8.93
CA GLY A 28 11.41 -21.94 7.64
C GLY A 28 10.96 -20.65 6.94
N TRP A 29 10.59 -19.64 7.72
CA TRP A 29 10.19 -18.32 7.24
C TRP A 29 11.38 -17.36 7.11
N ASN A 30 11.12 -16.20 6.51
CA ASN A 30 12.15 -15.23 6.19
C ASN A 30 12.77 -14.59 7.45
N ASP A 31 13.96 -14.05 7.27
CA ASP A 31 14.63 -13.22 8.26
C ASP A 31 14.04 -11.80 8.23
N PRO A 32 13.44 -11.30 9.33
CA PRO A 32 12.78 -10.00 9.34
C PRO A 32 13.72 -8.81 9.06
N ASP A 33 14.98 -8.91 9.49
CA ASP A 33 15.97 -7.85 9.27
C ASP A 33 16.36 -7.78 7.78
N GLN A 34 16.51 -8.94 7.11
CA GLN A 34 16.74 -8.99 5.67
C GLN A 34 15.56 -8.44 4.87
N LEU A 35 14.33 -8.78 5.25
CA LEU A 35 13.12 -8.24 4.62
C LEU A 35 13.06 -6.71 4.75
N CYS A 36 13.29 -6.19 5.95
CA CYS A 36 13.32 -4.74 6.19
C CYS A 36 14.43 -4.05 5.36
N ALA A 37 15.62 -4.64 5.27
CA ALA A 37 16.71 -4.06 4.48
C ALA A 37 16.36 -3.99 2.98
N GLN A 38 15.72 -5.04 2.43
CA GLN A 38 15.26 -5.04 1.04
C GLN A 38 14.15 -4.02 0.82
N TYR A 39 13.18 -3.96 1.72
CA TYR A 39 12.09 -2.98 1.66
C TYR A 39 12.60 -1.54 1.68
N ILE A 40 13.56 -1.23 2.56
CA ILE A 40 14.21 0.10 2.61
C ILE A 40 14.89 0.44 1.29
N ALA A 41 15.63 -0.51 0.71
CA ALA A 41 16.30 -0.32 -0.57
C ALA A 41 15.31 -0.09 -1.72
N ASP A 42 14.23 -0.87 -1.75
CA ASP A 42 13.17 -0.78 -2.77
C ASP A 42 12.43 0.55 -2.70
N VAL A 43 12.04 1.00 -1.51
CA VAL A 43 11.38 2.31 -1.35
C VAL A 43 12.34 3.45 -1.70
N GLN A 44 13.62 3.34 -1.35
CA GLN A 44 14.62 4.32 -1.75
C GLN A 44 14.77 4.37 -3.28
N GLU A 45 14.79 3.22 -3.95
CA GLU A 45 14.85 3.14 -5.42
C GLU A 45 13.59 3.72 -6.06
N ALA A 46 12.41 3.28 -5.61
CA ALA A 46 11.13 3.71 -6.17
C ALA A 46 10.85 5.19 -5.98
N SER A 47 11.36 5.78 -4.89
CA SER A 47 11.25 7.22 -4.63
C SER A 47 12.37 8.06 -5.26
N HIS A 48 13.20 7.49 -6.15
CA HIS A 48 14.35 8.17 -6.77
C HIS A 48 15.32 8.76 -5.74
N GLY A 49 15.48 8.07 -4.61
CA GLY A 49 16.33 8.47 -3.48
C GLY A 49 15.73 9.55 -2.56
N TYR A 50 14.45 9.90 -2.76
CA TYR A 50 13.75 10.91 -1.96
C TYR A 50 13.40 10.42 -0.55
N VAL A 51 13.00 9.16 -0.40
CA VAL A 51 12.69 8.52 0.88
C VAL A 51 13.88 7.64 1.30
N ARG A 52 14.35 7.83 2.53
CA ARG A 52 15.49 7.11 3.10
C ARG A 52 15.17 6.68 4.53
N TYR A 53 14.45 5.57 4.67
CA TYR A 53 14.12 5.02 5.97
C TYR A 53 15.37 4.69 6.80
N GLN A 54 15.26 4.89 8.11
CA GLN A 54 16.30 4.58 9.07
C GLN A 54 15.69 3.77 10.22
N ILE A 55 16.07 2.50 10.38
CA ILE A 55 15.74 1.77 11.60
C ILE A 55 16.65 2.30 12.70
N VAL A 56 16.08 3.09 13.61
CA VAL A 56 16.82 3.70 14.74
C VAL A 56 16.69 2.90 16.02
N GLU A 57 15.77 1.93 16.04
CA GLU A 57 15.49 1.07 17.17
C GLU A 57 15.01 -0.28 16.65
N ARG A 58 15.53 -1.36 17.25
CA ARG A 58 15.14 -2.74 16.97
C ARG A 58 14.78 -3.42 18.29
N ILE A 59 13.54 -3.89 18.40
CA ILE A 59 13.01 -4.58 19.57
C ILE A 59 12.53 -5.96 19.10
N GLU A 60 13.28 -7.01 19.42
CA GLU A 60 12.84 -8.39 19.16
C GLU A 60 12.23 -8.99 20.43
N LEU A 61 10.99 -9.42 20.31
CA LEU A 61 10.12 -9.82 21.40
C LEU A 61 9.94 -11.34 21.39
N ASP A 62 10.24 -11.93 22.54
CA ASP A 62 9.94 -13.33 22.86
C ASP A 62 8.52 -13.45 23.42
N GLU A 63 7.54 -13.09 22.60
CA GLU A 63 6.13 -13.12 22.98
C GLU A 63 5.23 -13.15 21.75
N TYR A 64 3.96 -13.46 21.99
CA TYR A 64 2.87 -13.29 21.06
C TYR A 64 2.11 -11.98 21.38
N PRO A 65 1.69 -11.17 20.40
CA PRO A 65 0.91 -9.98 20.65
C PRO A 65 -0.46 -10.35 21.25
N VAL A 66 -0.97 -9.48 22.14
CA VAL A 66 -2.34 -9.61 22.68
C VAL A 66 -3.34 -9.19 21.60
N LYS A 67 -4.45 -9.91 21.53
CA LYS A 67 -5.61 -9.58 20.70
C LYS A 67 -6.53 -8.60 21.41
N GLN A 68 -7.40 -7.91 20.67
CA GLN A 68 -8.32 -6.93 21.25
C GLN A 68 -9.25 -7.49 22.33
N ASP A 69 -9.54 -8.79 22.30
CA ASP A 69 -10.36 -9.49 23.30
C ASP A 69 -9.54 -10.05 24.48
N GLY A 70 -8.24 -9.74 24.54
CA GLY A 70 -7.32 -10.22 25.56
C GLY A 70 -6.72 -11.60 25.28
N PHE A 71 -7.11 -12.29 24.21
CA PHE A 71 -6.48 -13.55 23.82
C PHE A 71 -5.00 -13.33 23.50
N ARG A 72 -4.16 -14.30 23.85
CA ARG A 72 -2.76 -14.35 23.46
C ARG A 72 -2.41 -15.81 23.16
N TYR A 73 -1.80 -16.04 22.00
CA TYR A 73 -1.24 -17.36 21.71
C TYR A 73 -0.10 -17.68 22.67
N ASP A 74 0.11 -18.97 22.88
CA ASP A 74 1.36 -19.55 23.35
C ASP A 74 1.93 -20.47 22.26
N ASP A 75 3.13 -21.00 22.50
CA ASP A 75 3.81 -21.93 21.60
C ASP A 75 2.90 -23.07 21.14
N ALA A 76 2.26 -23.74 22.09
CA ALA A 76 1.51 -24.96 21.85
C ALA A 76 0.22 -24.68 21.05
N THR A 77 -0.49 -23.61 21.39
CA THR A 77 -1.72 -23.19 20.73
C THR A 77 -1.45 -22.68 19.32
N TYR A 78 -0.40 -21.87 19.13
CA TYR A 78 -0.03 -21.37 17.81
C TYR A 78 0.48 -22.49 16.90
N LEU A 79 1.44 -23.31 17.36
CA LEU A 79 1.99 -24.42 16.57
C LEU A 79 0.92 -25.43 16.19
N ARG A 80 0.00 -25.74 17.11
CA ARG A 80 -1.13 -26.62 16.80
C ARG A 80 -1.95 -26.03 15.66
N ALA A 81 -2.40 -24.77 15.78
CA ALA A 81 -3.22 -24.12 14.76
C ALA A 81 -2.51 -24.03 13.40
N TRP A 82 -1.21 -23.71 13.41
CA TRP A 82 -0.39 -23.65 12.20
C TRP A 82 -0.25 -25.01 11.51
N ARG A 83 0.05 -26.07 12.28
CA ARG A 83 0.25 -27.43 11.73
C ARG A 83 -1.05 -28.05 11.23
N THR A 84 -2.17 -27.81 11.91
CA THR A 84 -3.49 -28.32 11.50
C THR A 84 -4.16 -27.43 10.45
N ARG A 85 -3.65 -26.21 10.23
CA ARG A 85 -4.28 -25.18 9.39
C ARG A 85 -5.71 -24.86 9.84
N ALA A 86 -6.00 -24.99 11.13
CA ALA A 86 -7.33 -24.84 11.70
C ALA A 86 -7.28 -24.42 13.17
N GLY A 87 -8.33 -23.74 13.64
CA GLY A 87 -8.44 -23.32 15.04
C GLY A 87 -7.62 -22.08 15.38
N PHE A 88 -7.31 -21.25 14.39
CA PHE A 88 -6.85 -19.88 14.65
C PHE A 88 -7.95 -19.10 15.39
N HIS A 89 -7.53 -18.32 16.38
CA HIS A 89 -8.41 -17.52 17.22
C HIS A 89 -9.19 -16.49 16.41
N GLN A 90 -10.42 -16.22 16.83
CA GLN A 90 -11.27 -15.14 16.32
C GLN A 90 -11.98 -14.45 17.49
N PRO A 91 -12.04 -13.10 17.53
CA PRO A 91 -11.51 -12.17 16.54
C PRO A 91 -9.97 -12.12 16.49
N ASP A 92 -9.39 -12.01 15.29
CA ASP A 92 -7.93 -12.07 15.12
C ASP A 92 -7.20 -10.74 15.37
N THR A 93 -7.88 -9.59 15.48
CA THR A 93 -7.22 -8.28 15.53
C THR A 93 -6.35 -8.10 16.77
N ALA A 94 -5.12 -7.61 16.59
CA ALA A 94 -4.18 -7.27 17.66
C ALA A 94 -4.62 -6.02 18.43
N ASP A 95 -4.23 -5.94 19.71
CA ASP A 95 -4.42 -4.76 20.56
C ASP A 95 -3.31 -3.73 20.28
N TYR A 96 -3.54 -2.85 19.30
CA TYR A 96 -2.61 -1.78 18.94
C TYR A 96 -2.26 -0.86 20.13
N PRO A 97 -3.22 -0.37 20.95
CA PRO A 97 -2.89 0.36 22.18
C PRO A 97 -1.90 -0.39 23.09
N ALA A 98 -2.09 -1.69 23.31
CA ALA A 98 -1.16 -2.50 24.11
C ALA A 98 0.24 -2.57 23.47
N ILE A 99 0.34 -2.72 22.14
CA ILE A 99 1.62 -2.71 21.41
C ILE A 99 2.33 -1.35 21.55
N LEU A 100 1.60 -0.26 21.33
CA LEU A 100 2.14 1.11 21.45
C LEU A 100 2.67 1.37 22.86
N GLN A 101 1.95 0.91 23.90
CA GLN A 101 2.38 1.01 25.29
C GLN A 101 3.61 0.12 25.56
N ARG A 102 3.57 -1.15 25.13
CA ARG A 102 4.64 -2.14 25.33
C ARG A 102 5.98 -1.65 24.80
N CYS A 103 5.94 -0.90 23.70
CA CYS A 103 7.10 -0.37 23.02
C CYS A 103 7.40 1.09 23.39
N ASP A 104 6.63 1.71 24.29
CA ASP A 104 6.78 3.13 24.67
C ASP A 104 6.81 4.07 23.45
N PHE A 105 6.05 3.72 22.40
CA PHE A 105 6.16 4.32 21.07
C PHE A 105 5.71 5.78 21.07
N VAL A 106 4.55 6.07 21.67
CA VAL A 106 3.97 7.43 21.67
C VAL A 106 4.91 8.42 22.35
N ARG A 107 5.55 8.05 23.47
CA ARG A 107 6.52 8.93 24.13
C ARG A 107 7.72 9.21 23.24
N LYS A 108 8.26 8.19 22.55
CA LYS A 108 9.37 8.36 21.61
C LYS A 108 8.99 9.20 20.39
N LEU A 109 7.78 9.05 19.87
CA LEU A 109 7.25 9.84 18.76
C LEU A 109 7.16 11.32 19.14
N GLU A 110 6.56 11.64 20.30
CA GLU A 110 6.40 13.01 20.80
C GLU A 110 7.74 13.67 21.18
N ALA A 111 8.70 12.87 21.64
CA ALA A 111 10.08 13.32 21.84
C ALA A 111 10.86 13.50 20.53
N GLY A 112 10.23 13.20 19.38
CA GLY A 112 10.86 13.28 18.08
C GLY A 112 12.05 12.35 17.95
N LEU A 113 11.98 11.13 18.51
CA LEU A 113 13.02 10.09 18.40
C LEU A 113 12.72 9.08 17.29
N VAL A 114 11.43 8.85 17.04
CA VAL A 114 10.90 7.96 15.98
C VAL A 114 9.78 8.70 15.25
N ASP A 115 9.46 8.26 14.04
CA ASP A 115 8.42 8.82 13.18
C ASP A 115 7.40 7.76 12.75
N GLU A 116 7.79 6.49 12.71
CA GLU A 116 6.96 5.36 12.25
C GLU A 116 7.25 4.09 13.07
N LEU A 117 6.24 3.22 13.21
CA LEU A 117 6.36 1.91 13.85
C LEU A 117 6.22 0.82 12.79
N TRP A 118 7.21 -0.06 12.66
CA TRP A 118 7.08 -1.28 11.88
C TRP A 118 6.96 -2.47 12.81
N ILE A 119 5.99 -3.35 12.54
CA ILE A 119 5.79 -4.58 13.29
C ILE A 119 5.98 -5.74 12.33
N MET A 120 7.00 -6.55 12.54
CA MET A 120 7.21 -7.82 11.84
C MET A 120 6.66 -8.95 12.72
N ALA A 121 5.71 -9.73 12.19
CA ALA A 121 5.12 -10.84 12.92
C ALA A 121 4.83 -12.04 12.00
N PHE A 122 4.30 -13.10 12.60
CA PHE A 122 3.88 -14.33 11.94
C PHE A 122 2.41 -14.23 11.43
N PRO A 123 1.97 -15.15 10.54
CA PRO A 123 0.57 -15.20 10.10
C PRO A 123 -0.41 -15.34 11.27
N TYR A 124 -1.55 -14.65 11.21
CA TYR A 124 -2.54 -14.58 12.31
C TYR A 124 -2.02 -13.88 13.58
N ALA A 125 -1.04 -12.98 13.45
CA ALA A 125 -0.65 -12.05 14.51
C ALA A 125 -1.69 -10.92 14.72
N GLY A 126 -2.63 -10.72 13.79
CA GLY A 126 -3.73 -9.77 13.95
C GLY A 126 -3.45 -8.35 13.49
N LEU A 127 -2.44 -8.19 12.65
CA LEU A 127 -2.02 -6.90 12.15
C LEU A 127 -2.78 -6.58 10.86
N TYR A 128 -3.25 -5.35 10.74
CA TYR A 128 -3.51 -4.72 9.46
C TYR A 128 -2.17 -4.32 8.81
N GLU A 129 -2.15 -4.30 7.49
CA GLU A 129 -1.00 -3.87 6.68
C GLU A 129 -0.55 -2.45 7.02
N SER A 130 -1.52 -1.54 7.21
CA SER A 130 -1.27 -0.24 7.80
C SER A 130 -2.42 0.23 8.69
N CYS A 131 -2.10 1.03 9.69
CA CYS A 131 -3.04 1.77 10.52
C CYS A 131 -2.45 3.16 10.83
N MET A 132 -3.29 4.19 10.88
CA MET A 132 -2.86 5.54 11.26
C MET A 132 -3.32 5.88 12.67
N GLY A 133 -2.46 6.51 13.46
CA GLY A 133 -2.78 7.10 14.76
C GLY A 133 -2.44 8.58 14.80
N GLY A 134 -2.90 9.26 15.85
CA GLY A 134 -2.64 10.68 16.07
C GLY A 134 -3.76 11.62 15.69
N ARG A 135 -3.60 12.90 16.03
CA ARG A 135 -4.56 13.96 15.69
C ARG A 135 -4.72 14.06 14.17
N GLY A 136 -5.96 13.97 13.70
CA GLY A 136 -6.29 14.03 12.27
C GLY A 136 -6.00 12.72 11.52
N ALA A 137 -5.78 11.61 12.22
CA ALA A 137 -5.63 10.31 11.60
C ALA A 137 -6.88 9.92 10.78
N ILE A 138 -6.65 9.20 9.69
CA ILE A 138 -7.66 8.71 8.76
C ILE A 138 -7.59 7.18 8.66
N TRP A 139 -8.60 6.56 8.04
CA TRP A 139 -8.46 5.17 7.58
C TRP A 139 -7.26 5.06 6.64
N CYS A 140 -6.38 4.10 6.89
CA CYS A 140 -5.15 3.91 6.12
C CYS A 140 -4.91 2.42 5.94
N ASN A 141 -5.68 1.80 5.03
CA ASN A 141 -5.90 0.35 4.90
C ASN A 141 -6.27 -0.44 6.18
N GLY A 142 -6.46 0.28 7.27
CA GLY A 142 -6.90 -0.23 8.55
C GLY A 142 -7.53 0.89 9.38
N PRO A 143 -8.21 0.52 10.47
CA PRO A 143 -8.89 1.48 11.34
C PRO A 143 -7.92 2.47 11.96
N VAL A 144 -8.41 3.69 12.21
CA VAL A 144 -7.69 4.65 13.05
C VAL A 144 -7.42 4.01 14.41
N ILE A 145 -6.17 4.10 14.87
CA ILE A 145 -5.75 3.48 16.12
C ILE A 145 -6.47 4.16 17.29
N PRO A 146 -7.29 3.43 18.06
CA PRO A 146 -8.10 4.02 19.12
C PRO A 146 -7.23 4.61 20.24
N GLY A 147 -7.73 5.67 20.89
CA GLY A 147 -7.05 6.29 22.02
C GLY A 147 -5.76 7.05 21.65
N THR A 148 -5.60 7.47 20.39
CA THR A 148 -4.41 8.22 19.92
C THR A 148 -4.70 9.65 19.48
N SER A 149 -5.94 10.14 19.57
CA SER A 149 -6.32 11.47 19.07
C SER A 149 -5.64 12.65 19.81
N GLN A 150 -5.13 12.40 21.02
CA GLN A 150 -4.35 13.35 21.80
C GLN A 150 -2.89 13.50 21.34
N VAL A 151 -2.37 12.53 20.56
CA VAL A 151 -1.00 12.57 20.03
C VAL A 151 -0.90 13.70 19.00
N SER A 152 0.10 14.57 19.16
CA SER A 152 0.20 15.87 18.49
C SER A 152 0.33 15.76 16.97
N ARG A 153 0.98 14.71 16.49
CA ARG A 153 1.22 14.42 15.07
C ARG A 153 0.66 13.07 14.67
N ARG A 154 0.29 12.93 13.39
CA ARG A 154 -0.01 11.63 12.80
C ARG A 154 1.23 10.76 12.75
N PHE A 155 1.02 9.46 12.84
CA PHE A 155 2.00 8.42 12.61
C PHE A 155 1.31 7.21 11.97
N VAL A 156 2.09 6.37 11.29
CA VAL A 156 1.62 5.11 10.73
C VAL A 156 2.27 3.94 11.47
N VAL A 157 1.50 2.87 11.63
CA VAL A 157 1.99 1.56 12.02
C VAL A 157 1.89 0.66 10.79
N MET A 158 3.01 0.12 10.33
CA MET A 158 3.05 -0.89 9.26
C MET A 158 3.10 -2.29 9.89
N GLY A 159 2.21 -3.18 9.46
CA GLY A 159 2.10 -4.55 9.96
C GLY A 159 2.52 -5.56 8.91
N PHE A 160 3.75 -6.07 9.02
CA PHE A 160 4.37 -6.96 8.06
C PHE A 160 4.39 -8.42 8.55
N ASN A 161 4.29 -9.34 7.60
CA ASN A 161 4.33 -10.78 7.85
C ASN A 161 5.64 -11.40 7.32
N TYR A 162 6.50 -11.92 8.20
CA TYR A 162 7.77 -12.52 7.78
C TYR A 162 7.65 -13.93 7.16
N GLU A 163 6.43 -14.50 7.09
CA GLU A 163 6.15 -15.66 6.21
C GLU A 163 6.09 -15.26 4.73
N ARG A 164 5.82 -13.97 4.45
CA ARG A 164 5.74 -13.38 3.11
C ARG A 164 7.05 -12.70 2.72
N GLY A 165 7.12 -12.18 1.49
CA GLY A 165 8.29 -11.51 0.95
C GLY A 165 8.17 -9.99 0.97
N VAL A 166 9.19 -9.33 0.41
CA VAL A 166 9.22 -7.86 0.27
C VAL A 166 8.17 -7.34 -0.74
N GLY A 167 7.70 -8.19 -1.65
CA GLY A 167 6.63 -7.83 -2.58
C GLY A 167 5.34 -7.45 -1.86
N GLU A 168 4.95 -8.24 -0.87
CA GLU A 168 3.80 -7.95 -0.01
C GLU A 168 4.04 -6.73 0.88
N MET A 169 5.25 -6.52 1.39
CA MET A 169 5.56 -5.29 2.14
C MET A 169 5.40 -4.02 1.28
N LEU A 170 5.72 -4.10 -0.02
CA LEU A 170 5.48 -3.01 -0.97
C LEU A 170 3.99 -2.86 -1.29
N GLU A 171 3.24 -3.95 -1.34
CA GLU A 171 1.77 -3.93 -1.45
C GLU A 171 1.13 -3.18 -0.27
N ASP A 172 1.54 -3.47 0.97
CA ASP A 172 1.09 -2.75 2.18
C ASP A 172 1.33 -1.24 2.07
N LEU A 173 2.49 -0.83 1.54
CA LEU A 173 2.80 0.58 1.27
C LEU A 173 1.93 1.15 0.14
N GLY A 174 1.61 0.33 -0.87
CA GLY A 174 0.70 0.69 -1.93
C GLY A 174 -0.69 1.00 -1.42
N HIS A 175 -1.24 0.15 -0.54
CA HIS A 175 -2.53 0.39 0.11
C HIS A 175 -2.54 1.61 1.03
N ARG A 176 -1.43 1.87 1.75
CA ARG A 176 -1.22 3.14 2.46
C ARG A 176 -1.28 4.33 1.50
N ALA A 177 -0.58 4.24 0.36
CA ALA A 177 -0.58 5.29 -0.65
C ALA A 177 -1.98 5.53 -1.20
N GLU A 178 -2.73 4.48 -1.56
CA GLU A 178 -4.11 4.59 -2.03
C GLU A 178 -5.00 5.32 -1.03
N SER A 179 -4.96 4.91 0.24
CA SER A 179 -5.79 5.53 1.29
C SER A 179 -5.46 7.02 1.49
N ILE A 180 -4.17 7.36 1.52
CA ILE A 180 -3.72 8.74 1.71
C ILE A 180 -4.04 9.59 0.49
N MET A 181 -3.74 9.11 -0.71
CA MET A 181 -3.93 9.87 -1.93
C MET A 181 -5.41 10.07 -2.26
N GLU A 182 -6.26 9.08 -1.97
CA GLU A 182 -7.72 9.23 -2.06
C GLU A 182 -8.23 10.34 -1.12
N HIS A 183 -7.70 10.41 0.11
CA HIS A 183 -8.04 11.49 1.03
C HIS A 183 -7.52 12.85 0.55
N VAL A 184 -6.26 12.93 0.14
CA VAL A 184 -5.59 14.15 -0.34
C VAL A 184 -6.33 14.78 -1.52
N PHE A 185 -6.87 13.97 -2.43
CA PHE A 185 -7.58 14.43 -3.63
C PHE A 185 -9.11 14.46 -3.48
N SER A 186 -9.65 14.16 -2.31
CA SER A 186 -11.11 14.05 -2.09
C SER A 186 -11.92 15.34 -2.30
N ASP A 187 -11.25 16.50 -2.25
CA ASP A 187 -11.81 17.83 -2.51
C ASP A 187 -11.69 18.28 -3.98
N VAL A 188 -11.05 17.47 -4.83
CA VAL A 188 -10.93 17.72 -6.28
C VAL A 188 -11.91 16.82 -7.04
N PRO A 189 -12.84 17.39 -7.83
CA PRO A 189 -13.79 16.59 -8.59
C PRO A 189 -13.12 15.66 -9.61
N ASP A 190 -13.70 14.48 -9.77
CA ASP A 190 -13.34 13.55 -10.84
C ASP A 190 -13.77 14.10 -12.21
N GLU A 191 -13.11 13.68 -13.28
CA GLU A 191 -13.46 14.08 -14.64
C GLU A 191 -14.85 13.57 -15.06
N VAL A 192 -15.57 14.35 -15.86
CA VAL A 192 -16.87 13.95 -16.42
C VAL A 192 -16.68 12.75 -17.34
N GLY A 193 -17.15 11.57 -16.91
CA GLY A 193 -16.95 10.30 -17.63
C GLY A 193 -16.24 9.23 -16.79
N ASP A 194 -15.70 9.62 -15.63
CA ASP A 194 -15.25 8.67 -14.60
C ASP A 194 -16.49 8.06 -13.93
N LEU A 195 -17.10 7.08 -14.60
CA LEU A 195 -18.15 6.26 -14.02
C LEU A 195 -17.49 5.43 -12.92
N GLY A 196 -17.42 5.97 -11.71
CA GLY A 196 -16.78 5.40 -10.51
C GLY A 196 -17.08 3.93 -10.28
N LEU A 197 -16.36 3.06 -11.00
CA LEU A 197 -16.26 1.63 -10.77
C LEU A 197 -15.13 1.31 -9.78
N GLY A 198 -14.46 2.34 -9.26
CA GLY A 198 -13.57 2.24 -8.12
C GLY A 198 -14.34 1.97 -6.82
N SER A 199 -14.12 0.77 -6.27
CA SER A 199 -14.20 0.45 -4.84
C SER A 199 -15.54 0.68 -4.11
N ARG A 200 -16.68 0.27 -4.68
CA ARG A 200 -17.88 -0.10 -3.88
C ARG A 200 -18.58 -1.33 -4.47
N GLU A 201 -18.10 -2.52 -4.14
CA GLU A 201 -18.95 -3.71 -4.19
C GLU A 201 -19.82 -3.78 -2.93
N SER A 202 -20.95 -3.05 -2.95
CA SER A 202 -22.16 -3.44 -2.22
C SER A 202 -23.38 -2.75 -2.83
N GLY A 203 -24.32 -3.55 -3.36
CA GLY A 203 -25.72 -3.14 -3.56
C GLY A 203 -26.19 -2.82 -4.99
N VAL A 204 -26.84 -3.81 -5.61
CA VAL A 204 -28.01 -3.78 -6.52
C VAL A 204 -28.11 -2.71 -7.63
N GLY A 205 -28.14 -3.20 -8.89
CA GLY A 205 -29.17 -2.76 -9.86
C GLY A 205 -28.71 -2.09 -11.16
N ARG A 206 -28.03 -2.82 -12.07
CA ARG A 206 -28.17 -2.68 -13.54
C ARG A 206 -27.93 -4.03 -14.23
N SER A 207 -28.72 -4.32 -15.27
CA SER A 207 -28.66 -5.57 -16.04
C SER A 207 -27.25 -5.84 -16.59
N TRP A 208 -26.78 -7.08 -16.43
CA TRP A 208 -25.50 -7.55 -16.95
C TRP A 208 -25.36 -7.31 -18.47
N TRP A 209 -26.46 -7.39 -19.22
CA TRP A 209 -26.48 -7.17 -20.66
C TRP A 209 -26.32 -5.69 -21.06
N ASP A 210 -26.82 -4.75 -20.26
CA ASP A 210 -26.65 -3.30 -20.54
C ASP A 210 -25.21 -2.86 -20.31
N ARG A 211 -24.51 -3.48 -19.35
CA ARG A 211 -23.07 -3.27 -19.11
C ARG A 211 -22.21 -3.87 -20.22
N LEU A 212 -22.57 -5.07 -20.69
CA LEU A 212 -21.82 -5.78 -21.73
C LEU A 212 -21.94 -5.08 -23.10
N LEU A 213 -23.16 -4.71 -23.51
CA LEU A 213 -23.39 -4.03 -24.79
C LEU A 213 -22.84 -2.59 -24.79
N GLY A 214 -22.93 -1.89 -23.66
CA GLY A 214 -22.29 -0.59 -23.46
C GLY A 214 -20.76 -0.67 -23.53
N ALA A 215 -20.14 -1.66 -22.87
CA ALA A 215 -18.69 -1.85 -22.88
C ALA A 215 -18.13 -2.28 -24.24
N ILE A 216 -18.88 -3.09 -25.01
CA ILE A 216 -18.48 -3.50 -26.37
C ILE A 216 -18.56 -2.31 -27.33
N GLY A 217 -19.64 -1.52 -27.29
CA GLY A 217 -19.78 -0.31 -28.12
C GLY A 217 -18.76 0.78 -27.78
N LEU A 218 -18.46 0.99 -26.48
CA LEU A 218 -17.44 1.94 -26.02
C LEU A 218 -16.02 1.48 -26.36
N ARG A 219 -15.70 0.17 -26.25
CA ARG A 219 -14.39 -0.37 -26.67
C ARG A 219 -14.16 -0.17 -28.17
N GLN A 220 -15.17 -0.38 -29.01
CA GLN A 220 -15.04 -0.23 -30.46
C GLN A 220 -14.88 1.25 -30.86
N PHE A 221 -15.64 2.15 -30.23
CA PHE A 221 -15.57 3.60 -30.49
C PHE A 221 -14.28 4.26 -29.95
N ALA A 222 -13.78 3.82 -28.80
CA ALA A 222 -12.51 4.30 -28.21
C ALA A 222 -11.28 3.85 -29.01
N VAL A 223 -11.34 2.68 -29.66
CA VAL A 223 -10.27 2.20 -30.55
C VAL A 223 -10.21 3.01 -31.85
N GLU A 224 -11.36 3.49 -32.35
CA GLU A 224 -11.46 4.24 -33.62
C GLU A 224 -11.17 5.75 -33.49
N ASN A 225 -11.37 6.36 -32.30
CA ASN A 225 -11.08 7.77 -32.04
C ASN A 225 -10.02 7.95 -30.93
N ARG A 226 -8.78 7.51 -31.18
CA ARG A 226 -7.66 7.67 -30.24
C ARG A 226 -7.26 9.14 -30.07
N GLN A 227 -7.90 9.86 -29.16
CA GLN A 227 -7.21 11.00 -28.54
C GLN A 227 -6.22 10.45 -27.51
N PRO A 228 -4.96 10.91 -27.49
CA PRO A 228 -4.03 10.48 -26.46
C PRO A 228 -4.63 10.84 -25.09
N PRO A 229 -4.52 9.95 -24.08
CA PRO A 229 -4.97 10.27 -22.74
C PRO A 229 -4.14 11.45 -22.24
N THR A 230 -4.74 12.63 -22.26
CA THR A 230 -4.12 13.87 -21.77
C THR A 230 -4.37 13.95 -20.27
N VAL A 231 -3.33 14.32 -19.52
CA VAL A 231 -3.42 14.51 -18.07
C VAL A 231 -3.82 15.95 -17.79
N ASP A 232 -4.93 16.15 -17.08
CA ASP A 232 -5.37 17.47 -16.61
C ASP A 232 -4.79 17.76 -15.22
N LEU A 233 -3.82 18.69 -15.16
CA LEU A 233 -3.22 19.15 -13.91
C LEU A 233 -4.21 19.87 -12.98
N SER A 234 -5.35 20.33 -13.49
CA SER A 234 -6.42 20.96 -12.71
C SER A 234 -7.45 19.95 -12.19
N GLY A 235 -7.34 18.68 -12.61
CA GLY A 235 -8.26 17.61 -12.24
C GLY A 235 -7.75 16.73 -11.09
N ASN A 236 -8.51 15.66 -10.81
CA ASN A 236 -8.13 14.64 -9.83
C ASN A 236 -7.01 13.74 -10.39
N LEU A 237 -5.77 14.17 -10.19
CA LEU A 237 -4.58 13.46 -10.68
C LEU A 237 -4.43 12.05 -10.12
N TRP A 238 -4.93 11.78 -8.90
CA TRP A 238 -4.89 10.42 -8.35
C TRP A 238 -5.77 9.47 -9.18
N LYS A 239 -7.00 9.87 -9.49
CA LYS A 239 -7.89 9.08 -10.36
C LYS A 239 -7.31 8.88 -11.76
N GLN A 240 -6.76 9.94 -12.36
CA GLN A 240 -6.10 9.86 -13.67
C GLN A 240 -4.89 8.91 -13.65
N PHE A 241 -4.09 8.91 -12.58
CA PHE A 241 -2.94 8.03 -12.40
C PHE A 241 -3.35 6.55 -12.27
N THR A 242 -4.42 6.28 -11.52
CA THR A 242 -4.86 4.92 -11.20
C THR A 242 -5.65 4.20 -12.31
N ARG A 243 -5.82 4.81 -13.47
CA ARG A 243 -6.59 4.23 -14.57
C ARG A 243 -5.95 2.95 -15.10
N TYR A 244 -6.78 1.95 -15.38
CA TYR A 244 -6.44 0.72 -16.08
C TYR A 244 -7.55 0.38 -17.07
N ASP A 245 -7.22 -0.37 -18.12
CA ASP A 245 -8.04 -0.44 -19.33
C ASP A 245 -9.43 -1.08 -19.13
N ARG A 246 -9.59 -1.99 -18.17
CA ARG A 246 -10.91 -2.57 -17.88
C ARG A 246 -11.87 -1.52 -17.30
N ALA A 247 -11.38 -0.62 -16.46
CA ALA A 247 -12.19 0.45 -15.86
C ALA A 247 -12.30 1.68 -16.78
N HIS A 248 -11.25 1.98 -17.55
CA HIS A 248 -11.15 3.14 -18.44
C HIS A 248 -10.65 2.71 -19.83
N PRO A 249 -11.50 2.09 -20.66
CA PRO A 249 -11.09 1.54 -21.96
C PRO A 249 -10.38 2.57 -22.85
N GLY A 250 -9.17 2.24 -23.30
CA GLY A 250 -8.34 3.11 -24.14
C GLY A 250 -7.67 4.28 -23.43
N MET A 251 -7.88 4.43 -22.11
CA MET A 251 -7.34 5.53 -21.29
C MET A 251 -6.52 5.01 -20.10
N ALA A 252 -5.89 3.84 -20.24
CA ALA A 252 -5.06 3.28 -19.19
C ALA A 252 -3.88 4.20 -18.84
N ALA A 253 -3.57 4.30 -17.55
CA ALA A 253 -2.42 5.00 -17.03
C ALA A 253 -1.53 3.99 -16.29
N CYS A 254 -1.21 4.24 -15.02
CA CYS A 254 -0.32 3.39 -14.24
C CYS A 254 -1.05 2.21 -13.56
N GLY A 255 -2.38 2.20 -13.52
CA GLY A 255 -3.13 1.24 -12.70
C GLY A 255 -2.95 1.51 -11.20
N ASN A 256 -3.21 0.52 -10.37
CA ASN A 256 -3.18 0.64 -8.91
C ASN A 256 -2.43 -0.54 -8.28
N VAL A 257 -2.53 -0.68 -6.95
CA VAL A 257 -1.80 -1.72 -6.22
C VAL A 257 -2.20 -3.13 -6.70
N HIS A 258 -3.48 -3.36 -6.98
CA HIS A 258 -4.04 -4.65 -7.40
C HIS A 258 -4.09 -4.88 -8.91
N PHE A 259 -4.18 -3.81 -9.70
CA PHE A 259 -4.43 -3.86 -11.14
C PHE A 259 -3.32 -3.15 -11.91
N ALA A 260 -2.59 -3.91 -12.72
CA ALA A 260 -1.74 -3.33 -13.77
C ALA A 260 -2.60 -2.77 -14.92
N PRO A 261 -2.02 -1.98 -15.83
CA PRO A 261 -2.77 -1.34 -16.91
C PRO A 261 -3.61 -2.30 -17.79
N SER A 262 -3.16 -3.54 -18.00
CA SER A 262 -3.88 -4.56 -18.79
C SER A 262 -4.70 -5.57 -17.95
N SER A 263 -4.71 -5.45 -16.62
CA SER A 263 -5.35 -6.43 -15.74
C SER A 263 -6.85 -6.52 -15.98
N GLU A 264 -7.35 -7.76 -16.02
CA GLU A 264 -8.78 -8.06 -16.16
C GLU A 264 -9.38 -8.62 -14.87
N ALA A 265 -8.56 -8.98 -13.87
CA ALA A 265 -8.98 -9.43 -12.55
C ALA A 265 -7.99 -8.95 -11.48
N ASP A 266 -8.36 -9.13 -10.22
CA ASP A 266 -7.51 -8.83 -9.08
C ASP A 266 -6.19 -9.62 -9.15
N TYR A 267 -5.05 -8.96 -8.89
CA TYR A 267 -3.69 -9.50 -9.00
C TYR A 267 -3.27 -9.99 -10.40
N ASP A 268 -3.99 -9.64 -11.45
CA ASP A 268 -3.72 -10.05 -12.83
C ASP A 268 -2.59 -9.22 -13.49
N TRP A 269 -1.45 -9.06 -12.79
CA TRP A 269 -0.30 -8.31 -13.29
C TRP A 269 0.41 -9.04 -14.45
N GLY A 270 0.24 -10.36 -14.55
CA GLY A 270 0.84 -11.19 -15.60
C GLY A 270 0.12 -11.15 -16.95
N ASN A 271 -0.93 -10.33 -17.10
CA ASN A 271 -1.74 -10.30 -18.30
C ASN A 271 -0.96 -9.79 -19.52
N ARG A 272 -0.76 -10.68 -20.50
CA ARG A 272 0.03 -10.41 -21.71
C ARG A 272 -0.70 -9.58 -22.75
N ARG A 273 -1.98 -9.26 -22.55
CA ARG A 273 -2.76 -8.45 -23.47
C ARG A 273 -2.09 -7.08 -23.64
N PRO A 274 -1.77 -6.67 -24.87
CA PRO A 274 -1.28 -5.31 -25.12
C PRO A 274 -2.33 -4.27 -24.73
N VAL A 275 -1.86 -3.17 -24.14
CA VAL A 275 -2.70 -2.05 -23.71
C VAL A 275 -2.07 -0.73 -24.11
N TRP A 276 -2.87 0.19 -24.62
CA TRP A 276 -2.44 1.56 -24.88
C TRP A 276 -2.43 2.33 -23.55
N SER A 277 -1.27 2.79 -23.10
CA SER A 277 -1.13 3.48 -21.80
C SER A 277 -0.20 4.69 -21.88
N ASN A 278 -0.51 5.73 -21.07
CA ASN A 278 0.36 6.89 -20.84
C ASN A 278 1.27 6.76 -19.60
N ALA A 279 1.45 5.56 -19.04
CA ALA A 279 2.21 5.36 -17.80
C ALA A 279 3.64 5.95 -17.84
N ASP A 280 4.30 5.95 -18.99
CA ASP A 280 5.64 6.54 -19.11
C ASP A 280 5.64 8.07 -19.09
N ASP A 281 4.54 8.73 -19.48
CA ASP A 281 4.44 10.20 -19.46
C ASP A 281 4.33 10.74 -18.02
N TRP A 282 3.92 9.91 -17.07
CA TRP A 282 3.98 10.23 -15.63
C TRP A 282 5.40 10.43 -15.11
N LEU A 283 6.42 9.88 -15.80
CA LEU A 283 7.82 10.17 -15.48
C LEU A 283 8.23 11.60 -15.89
N ASN A 284 7.47 12.27 -16.75
CA ASN A 284 7.69 13.66 -17.16
C ASN A 284 6.97 14.68 -16.26
N TYR A 285 6.24 14.23 -15.23
CA TYR A 285 5.44 15.09 -14.38
C TYR A 285 6.21 16.31 -13.83
N PRO A 286 5.64 17.53 -13.83
CA PRO A 286 4.29 17.88 -14.32
C PRO A 286 4.24 18.25 -15.82
N ASN A 287 5.35 18.12 -16.55
CA ASN A 287 5.47 18.55 -17.94
C ASN A 287 5.07 17.43 -18.91
N PHE A 288 3.80 17.03 -18.84
CA PHE A 288 3.26 15.99 -19.71
C PHE A 288 3.43 16.33 -21.19
N THR A 289 3.76 15.32 -21.98
CA THR A 289 3.98 15.45 -23.42
C THR A 289 2.81 14.91 -24.24
N GLY A 290 1.86 14.22 -23.59
CA GLY A 290 0.80 13.47 -24.24
C GLY A 290 1.28 12.14 -24.81
N GLN A 291 2.46 11.67 -24.39
CA GLN A 291 3.01 10.40 -24.84
C GLN A 291 2.17 9.23 -24.33
N ALA A 292 1.80 8.34 -25.24
CA ALA A 292 1.23 7.04 -24.92
C ALA A 292 1.82 6.00 -25.89
N ARG A 293 1.94 4.77 -25.41
CA ARG A 293 2.40 3.65 -26.24
C ARG A 293 1.71 2.36 -25.84
N GLU A 294 1.87 1.36 -26.68
CA GLU A 294 1.50 0.00 -26.34
C GLU A 294 2.46 -0.55 -25.27
N MET A 295 1.89 -1.09 -24.21
CA MET A 295 2.57 -1.72 -23.08
C MET A 295 2.00 -3.12 -22.85
N THR A 296 2.76 -3.97 -22.16
CA THR A 296 2.39 -5.33 -21.77
C THR A 296 2.93 -5.64 -20.38
N CYS A 297 2.61 -6.82 -19.83
CA CYS A 297 3.19 -7.27 -18.58
C CYS A 297 4.73 -7.26 -18.54
N ALA A 298 5.42 -7.26 -19.69
CA ALA A 298 6.88 -7.12 -19.73
C ALA A 298 7.37 -5.77 -19.16
N ASP A 299 6.55 -4.72 -19.24
CA ASP A 299 6.92 -3.39 -18.77
C ASP A 299 6.96 -3.31 -17.23
N TRP A 300 6.13 -4.09 -16.53
CA TRP A 300 5.98 -4.08 -15.08
C TRP A 300 6.31 -5.42 -14.40
N GLY A 301 7.17 -6.23 -15.04
CA GLY A 301 7.82 -7.37 -14.37
C GLY A 301 7.13 -8.73 -14.53
N HIS A 302 6.39 -8.92 -15.61
CA HIS A 302 5.83 -10.22 -16.03
C HIS A 302 4.90 -10.89 -15.00
N GLY A 303 4.27 -10.11 -14.13
CA GLY A 303 3.40 -10.62 -13.06
C GLY A 303 4.10 -10.85 -11.72
N ASP A 304 5.38 -10.52 -11.60
CA ASP A 304 6.07 -10.49 -10.31
C ASP A 304 5.56 -9.32 -9.45
N ILE A 305 5.07 -9.65 -8.26
CA ILE A 305 4.51 -8.70 -7.29
C ILE A 305 5.48 -7.55 -6.97
N ARG A 306 6.75 -7.85 -6.70
CA ARG A 306 7.73 -6.85 -6.29
C ARG A 306 8.05 -5.92 -7.46
N GLN A 307 8.24 -6.48 -8.65
CA GLN A 307 8.54 -5.70 -9.84
C GLN A 307 7.37 -4.81 -10.27
N HIS A 308 6.13 -5.28 -10.16
CA HIS A 308 4.94 -4.45 -10.42
C HIS A 308 4.91 -3.24 -9.49
N HIS A 309 5.02 -3.46 -8.18
CA HIS A 309 5.00 -2.38 -7.19
C HIS A 309 6.16 -1.39 -7.36
N LEU A 310 7.37 -1.88 -7.63
CA LEU A 310 8.52 -1.01 -7.94
C LEU A 310 8.26 -0.18 -9.21
N TRP A 311 7.73 -0.79 -10.26
CA TRP A 311 7.39 -0.10 -11.50
C TRP A 311 6.32 0.98 -11.29
N TRP A 312 5.30 0.67 -10.50
CA TRP A 312 4.17 1.56 -10.21
C TRP A 312 4.61 2.76 -9.35
N MET A 313 5.29 2.50 -8.24
CA MET A 313 5.75 3.55 -7.32
C MET A 313 6.82 4.46 -7.92
N LYS A 314 7.66 3.97 -8.85
CA LYS A 314 8.62 4.79 -9.61
C LYS A 314 7.96 5.93 -10.40
N ARG A 315 6.66 5.81 -10.69
CA ARG A 315 5.87 6.79 -11.42
C ARG A 315 5.12 7.77 -10.51
N PHE A 316 5.23 7.65 -9.19
CA PHE A 316 4.72 8.67 -8.29
C PHE A 316 5.45 10.00 -8.54
N PRO A 317 4.71 11.12 -8.72
CA PRO A 317 5.25 12.46 -8.73
C PRO A 317 6.19 12.74 -7.55
N HIS A 318 7.37 13.29 -7.85
CA HIS A 318 8.45 13.47 -6.86
C HIS A 318 9.23 14.79 -7.06
N VAL A 319 8.60 15.80 -7.67
CA VAL A 319 9.23 17.09 -7.98
C VAL A 319 8.66 18.24 -7.13
N ALA A 320 9.37 19.36 -7.08
CA ALA A 320 8.93 20.53 -6.31
C ALA A 320 7.73 21.24 -6.95
N GLY A 321 7.05 22.06 -6.14
CA GLY A 321 5.92 22.89 -6.56
C GLY A 321 4.55 22.32 -6.19
N THR A 322 3.52 22.93 -6.74
CA THR A 322 2.12 22.57 -6.52
C THR A 322 1.35 22.57 -7.83
N THR A 323 0.29 21.79 -7.88
CA THR A 323 -0.72 21.82 -8.94
C THR A 323 -1.56 23.10 -8.86
N PRO A 324 -2.30 23.45 -9.93
CA PRO A 324 -3.34 24.49 -9.87
C PRO A 324 -4.39 24.26 -8.77
N THR A 325 -4.64 23.00 -8.40
CA THR A 325 -5.52 22.61 -7.28
C THR A 325 -4.86 22.73 -5.90
N GLY A 326 -3.62 23.20 -5.83
CA GLY A 326 -2.88 23.40 -4.57
C GLY A 326 -2.26 22.13 -3.97
N LYS A 327 -2.31 20.99 -4.68
CA LYS A 327 -1.70 19.73 -4.23
C LYS A 327 -0.20 19.74 -4.51
N LEU A 328 0.60 19.10 -3.66
CA LEU A 328 2.05 19.02 -3.80
C LEU A 328 2.42 18.14 -5.00
N ASN A 329 3.40 18.60 -5.77
CA ASN A 329 3.97 17.87 -6.91
C ASN A 329 4.84 16.67 -6.50
N ASN A 330 5.06 16.46 -5.19
CA ASN A 330 5.79 15.32 -4.65
C ASN A 330 4.88 14.52 -3.72
N TRP A 331 4.38 13.40 -4.20
CA TRP A 331 3.42 12.56 -3.49
C TRP A 331 4.03 11.81 -2.31
N TRP A 332 5.34 11.57 -2.31
CA TRP A 332 6.03 10.99 -1.16
C TRP A 332 5.92 11.86 0.10
N ARG A 333 5.72 13.18 -0.06
CA ARG A 333 5.43 14.11 1.06
C ARG A 333 4.10 13.80 1.73
N TYR A 334 3.12 13.30 0.98
CA TYR A 334 1.85 12.84 1.54
C TYR A 334 1.99 11.42 2.11
N ILE A 335 2.47 10.49 1.28
CA ILE A 335 2.46 9.05 1.58
C ILE A 335 3.34 8.75 2.79
N VAL A 336 4.56 9.29 2.81
CA VAL A 336 5.55 9.06 3.88
C VAL A 336 5.63 10.25 4.83
N GLY A 337 5.61 11.48 4.32
CA GLY A 337 5.69 12.69 5.14
C GLY A 337 4.41 13.05 5.90
N LEU A 338 3.26 12.47 5.53
CA LEU A 338 1.93 12.72 6.10
C LEU A 338 1.51 14.21 6.06
N GLU A 339 1.92 14.93 5.01
CA GLU A 339 1.68 16.36 4.87
C GLU A 339 0.30 16.71 4.27
N PHE A 340 -0.81 16.35 4.92
CA PHE A 340 -2.17 16.65 4.40
C PHE A 340 -3.20 17.07 5.44
#